data_AF-A0ABD0NIZ4-F1
#
_entry.id   AF-A0ABD0NIZ4-F1
#
_cell.length_a   1.000
_cell.length_b   1.000
_cell.length_c   1.000
_cell.angle_alpha   90.00
_cell.angle_beta   90.00
_cell.angle_gamma   90.00
#
_symmetry.space_group_name_H-M   'P 1'
#
loop_
_entity.id
_entity.type
_entity.pdbx_description
1 polymer ?
#
loop_
_entity_poly.entity_id
_entity_poly.type
_entity_poly.pdbx_seq_one_letter_code
_entity_poly.pdbx_strand_id
1 'polypeptide(L)'
;GPIVNGTNDKFEIKSSPNKTTLYVKDLDINKDMGIYQCRGTNEMGSETDKIQLRVRSQLAALWPFLGIVAEVIILITIIFIYEKRRKPDEIND
;
A
#
# COMPACT_ATOMS: atom_id res chain seq x y z
N GLY A 1 8.01 7.39 -22.57
CA GLY A 1 7.48 8.55 -23.33
C GLY A 1 6.56 9.37 -22.43
N PRO A 2 6.18 10.59 -22.82
CA PRO A 2 5.22 11.40 -22.07
C PRO A 2 3.84 10.69 -22.01
N ILE A 3 3.12 10.85 -20.90
CA ILE A 3 1.75 10.36 -20.75
C ILE A 3 0.85 11.29 -21.59
N VAL A 4 0.22 10.76 -22.64
CA VAL A 4 -0.76 11.51 -23.45
C VAL A 4 -2.15 10.87 -23.34
N ASN A 5 -3.19 11.70 -23.51
CA ASN A 5 -4.57 11.24 -23.37
C ASN A 5 -4.85 10.13 -24.40
N GLY A 6 -5.34 8.97 -23.94
CA GLY A 6 -5.61 7.80 -24.81
C GLY A 6 -4.42 6.87 -25.11
N THR A 7 -3.26 7.05 -24.46
CA THR A 7 -2.14 6.09 -24.61
C THR A 7 -2.45 4.75 -23.95
N ASN A 8 -3.24 4.77 -22.87
CA ASN A 8 -3.60 3.58 -22.08
C ASN A 8 -4.82 3.93 -21.20
N ASP A 9 -5.78 3.02 -21.03
CA ASP A 9 -7.01 3.25 -20.23
C ASP A 9 -6.72 3.56 -18.74
N LYS A 10 -5.49 3.29 -18.32
CA LYS A 10 -4.95 3.54 -16.99
C LYS A 10 -4.79 5.03 -16.66
N PHE A 11 -4.46 5.87 -17.63
CA PHE A 11 -4.16 7.29 -17.40
C PHE A 11 -5.21 8.17 -18.08
N GLU A 12 -5.84 9.05 -17.32
CA GLU A 12 -6.84 9.99 -17.82
C GLU A 12 -6.42 11.42 -17.46
N ILE A 13 -6.32 12.30 -18.45
CA ILE A 13 -5.93 13.70 -18.25
C ILE A 13 -7.17 14.57 -18.47
N LYS A 14 -7.57 15.31 -17.43
CA LYS A 14 -8.60 16.36 -17.54
C LYS A 14 -7.94 17.72 -17.53
N SER A 15 -8.07 18.45 -18.62
CA SER A 15 -7.55 19.80 -18.76
C SER A 15 -8.70 20.81 -18.78
N SER A 16 -8.58 21.81 -17.91
CA SER A 16 -9.39 23.03 -17.85
C SER A 16 -8.46 24.21 -18.19
N PRO A 17 -9.00 25.40 -18.56
CA PRO A 17 -8.20 26.52 -19.06
C PRO A 17 -7.02 26.95 -18.16
N ASN A 18 -7.13 26.73 -16.85
CA ASN A 18 -6.14 27.11 -15.85
C ASN A 18 -5.63 25.94 -15.00
N LYS A 19 -6.06 24.70 -15.29
CA LYS A 19 -5.74 23.54 -14.44
C LYS A 19 -5.73 22.26 -15.24
N THR A 20 -4.68 21.47 -15.08
CA THR A 20 -4.61 20.11 -15.61
C THR A 20 -4.51 19.13 -14.47
N THR A 21 -5.30 18.06 -14.52
CA THR A 21 -5.33 16.98 -13.52
C THR A 21 -5.09 15.64 -14.20
N LEU A 22 -4.12 14.88 -13.69
CA LEU A 22 -3.83 13.50 -14.11
C LEU A 22 -4.50 12.52 -13.14
N TYR A 23 -5.30 11.61 -13.67
CA TYR A 23 -5.92 10.50 -12.95
C TYR A 23 -5.21 9.20 -13.33
N VAL A 24 -4.78 8.44 -12.33
CA VAL A 24 -4.17 7.11 -12.50
C VAL A 24 -5.14 6.08 -11.91
N LYS A 25 -5.73 5.25 -12.77
CA LYS A 25 -6.65 4.17 -12.39
C LYS A 25 -5.87 2.91 -12.01
N ASP A 26 -6.48 2.05 -11.19
CA ASP A 26 -5.95 0.73 -10.81
C ASP A 26 -4.46 0.76 -10.43
N LEU A 27 -4.18 1.45 -9.32
CA LEU A 27 -2.83 1.67 -8.82
C LEU A 27 -2.10 0.34 -8.54
N ASP A 28 -0.94 0.19 -9.17
CA ASP A 28 0.01 -0.89 -9.00
C ASP A 28 1.23 -0.38 -8.23
N ILE A 29 1.55 -1.05 -7.12
CA ILE A 29 2.61 -0.62 -6.21
C ILE A 29 4.01 -0.64 -6.83
N ASN A 30 4.25 -1.51 -7.82
CA ASN A 30 5.55 -1.68 -8.45
C ASN A 30 5.69 -0.83 -9.70
N LYS A 31 4.58 -0.56 -10.40
CA LYS A 31 4.60 0.10 -11.71
C LYS A 31 4.30 1.60 -11.63
N ASP A 32 3.48 2.04 -10.68
CA ASP A 32 2.98 3.42 -10.68
C ASP A 32 3.63 4.31 -9.62
N MET A 33 4.34 3.72 -8.65
CA MET A 33 5.08 4.48 -7.65
C MET A 33 6.24 5.24 -8.31
N GLY A 34 6.39 6.53 -8.00
CA GLY A 34 7.47 7.33 -8.56
C GLY A 34 7.20 8.82 -8.55
N ILE A 35 8.02 9.56 -9.29
CA ILE A 35 7.89 11.01 -9.46
C ILE A 35 7.19 11.29 -10.78
N TYR A 36 6.06 11.98 -10.69
CA TYR A 36 5.32 12.50 -11.83
C TYR A 36 5.72 13.96 -12.05
N GLN A 37 5.83 14.36 -13.30
CA GLN A 37 6.22 15.71 -13.67
C GLN A 37 5.07 16.40 -14.39
N CYS A 38 4.66 17.55 -13.89
CA CYS A 38 3.72 18.43 -14.56
C CYS A 38 4.51 19.54 -15.24
N ARG A 39 4.26 19.78 -16.53
CA ARG A 39 4.85 20.90 -17.27
C ARG A 39 3.73 21.78 -17.81
N GLY A 40 3.76 23.07 -17.44
CA GLY A 40 2.86 24.10 -17.96
C GLY A 40 3.64 25.03 -18.88
N THR A 41 3.09 25.33 -20.05
CA THR A 41 3.70 26.22 -21.03
C THR A 41 2.71 27.31 -21.41
N ASN A 42 3.16 28.57 -21.42
CA ASN A 42 2.42 29.74 -21.89
C ASN A 42 3.31 30.57 -22.84
N GLU A 43 2.80 31.73 -23.30
CA GLU A 43 3.54 32.62 -24.21
C GLU A 43 4.82 33.20 -23.61
N MET A 44 4.93 33.25 -22.28
CA MET A 44 6.09 33.80 -21.56
C MET A 44 7.17 32.74 -21.28
N GLY A 45 6.81 31.46 -21.22
CA GLY A 45 7.77 30.40 -20.90
C GLY A 45 7.13 29.07 -20.53
N SER A 46 7.95 28.17 -19.97
CA SER A 46 7.51 26.88 -19.45
C SER A 46 8.02 26.66 -18.05
N GLU A 47 7.13 26.27 -17.16
CA GLU A 47 7.47 25.88 -15.79
C GLU A 47 7.17 24.40 -15.57
N THR A 48 7.91 23.80 -14.65
CA THR A 48 7.85 22.37 -14.38
C THR A 48 7.84 22.11 -12.89
N ASP A 49 6.91 21.27 -12.45
CA ASP A 49 6.80 20.82 -11.06
C ASP A 49 6.81 19.29 -10.94
N LYS A 50 7.28 18.78 -9.80
CA LYS A 50 7.47 17.35 -9.54
C LYS A 50 6.61 16.90 -8.35
N ILE A 51 5.82 15.86 -8.57
CA ILE A 51 4.91 15.28 -7.58
C ILE A 51 5.32 13.83 -7.29
N GLN A 52 5.57 13.50 -6.03
CA GLN A 52 5.90 12.14 -5.62
C GLN A 52 4.64 11.33 -5.31
N LEU A 53 4.37 10.29 -6.09
CA LEU A 53 3.27 9.35 -5.87
C LEU A 53 3.76 8.12 -5.09
N ARG A 54 3.16 7.87 -3.92
CA ARG A 54 3.42 6.68 -3.10
C ARG A 54 2.17 5.82 -2.99
N VAL A 55 2.23 4.63 -3.60
CA VAL A 55 1.17 3.61 -3.51
C VAL A 55 1.44 2.74 -2.28
N ARG A 56 0.38 2.38 -1.54
CA ARG A 56 0.47 1.49 -0.36
C ARG A 56 -0.21 0.16 -0.67
N SER A 57 0.32 -0.92 -0.09
CA SER A 57 -0.28 -2.24 -0.21
C SER A 57 -1.59 -2.31 0.57
N GLN A 58 -2.62 -2.91 -0.01
CA GLN A 58 -3.89 -3.18 0.66
C GLN A 58 -3.70 -4.18 1.82
N LEU A 59 -2.74 -5.09 1.70
CA LEU A 59 -2.44 -6.11 2.71
C LEU A 59 -1.54 -5.58 3.84
N ALA A 60 -1.08 -4.32 3.77
CA ALA A 60 -0.23 -3.73 4.80
C ALA A 60 -0.87 -3.81 6.20
N ALA A 61 -2.20 -3.68 6.27
CA ALA A 61 -2.94 -3.81 7.52
C ALA A 61 -3.07 -5.26 8.01
N LEU A 62 -2.96 -6.27 7.13
CA LEU A 62 -3.08 -7.68 7.53
C LEU A 62 -1.84 -8.19 8.29
N TRP A 63 -0.66 -7.69 7.95
CA TRP A 63 0.58 -8.07 8.62
C TRP A 63 0.56 -7.85 10.15
N PRO A 64 0.12 -6.70 10.70
CA PRO A 64 -0.02 -6.55 12.14
C PRO A 64 -1.08 -7.47 12.73
N PHE A 65 -2.21 -7.70 12.05
CA PHE A 65 -3.21 -8.67 12.52
C PHE A 65 -2.64 -10.09 12.60
N LEU A 66 -1.88 -10.51 11.60
CA LEU A 66 -1.26 -11.84 11.58
C LEU A 66 -0.24 -12.01 12.72
N GLY A 67 0.53 -10.95 13.01
CA GLY A 67 1.44 -10.92 14.16
C GLY A 67 0.71 -11.13 15.49
N ILE A 68 -0.40 -10.41 15.69
CA ILE A 68 -1.23 -10.54 16.91
C ILE A 68 -1.82 -11.95 17.03
N VAL A 69 -2.34 -12.52 15.94
CA VAL A 69 -2.91 -13.87 15.94
C VAL A 69 -1.84 -14.92 16.28
N ALA A 70 -0.65 -14.79 15.71
CA ALA A 70 0.47 -15.68 16.01
C ALA A 70 0.87 -15.60 17.49
N GLU A 71 0.92 -14.40 18.07
CA GLU A 71 1.21 -14.19 19.49
C GLU A 71 0.18 -14.89 20.40
N VAL A 72 -1.11 -14.75 20.10
CA VAL A 72 -2.20 -15.40 20.85
C VAL A 72 -2.08 -16.93 20.79
N ILE A 73 -1.78 -17.50 19.61
CA ILE A 73 -1.59 -18.95 19.44
C ILE A 73 -0.41 -19.46 20.29
N ILE A 74 0.71 -18.72 20.32
CA ILE A 74 1.88 -19.08 21.13
C ILE A 74 1.51 -19.08 22.62
N LEU A 75 0.85 -18.04 23.11
CA LEU A 75 0.41 -17.95 24.50
C LEU A 75 -0.53 -19.09 24.89
N ILE A 76 -1.53 -19.39 24.06
CA ILE A 76 -2.44 -20.52 24.27
C ILE A 76 -1.67 -21.84 24.35
N THR A 77 -0.70 -22.05 23.44
CA THR A 77 0.11 -23.26 23.41
C THR A 77 0.94 -23.44 24.68
N ILE A 78 1.58 -22.36 25.16
CA ILE A 78 2.36 -22.37 26.40
C ILE A 78 1.47 -22.71 27.60
N ILE A 79 0.32 -22.04 27.73
CA ILE A 79 -0.64 -22.27 28.81
C ILE A 79 -1.15 -23.72 28.78
N PHE A 80 -1.50 -24.24 27.60
CA PHE A 80 -1.98 -25.60 27.44
C PHE A 80 -0.93 -26.64 27.86
N ILE A 81 0.33 -26.49 27.43
CA ILE A 81 1.43 -27.38 27.84
C ILE A 81 1.64 -27.30 29.36
N TYR A 82 1.59 -26.10 29.95
CA TYR A 82 1.74 -25.92 31.39
C TYR A 82 0.63 -26.63 32.16
N GLU A 83 -0.64 -26.44 31.79
CA GLU A 83 -1.76 -27.13 32.43
C GLU A 83 -1.68 -28.64 32.24
N LYS A 84 -1.33 -29.09 31.03
CA LYS A 84 -1.22 -30.51 30.70
C LYS A 84 -0.01 -31.18 31.36
N ARG A 85 1.03 -30.44 31.79
CA ARG A 85 2.12 -30.96 32.62
C ARG A 85 1.81 -30.91 34.12
N ARG A 86 1.01 -29.96 34.58
CA ARG A 86 0.61 -29.87 35.99
C ARG A 86 -0.43 -30.91 36.39
N LYS A 87 -1.35 -31.30 35.49
CA LYS A 87 -2.37 -32.35 35.73
C LYS A 87 -1.83 -33.81 35.81
N PRO A 88 -0.77 -34.24 35.11
CA PRO A 88 -0.24 -35.61 35.21
C PRO A 88 0.63 -35.89 36.45
N ASP A 89 0.96 -34.89 37.27
CA ASP A 89 1.72 -35.10 38.51
C ASP A 89 0.83 -35.46 39.73
N GLU A 90 -0.49 -35.67 39.52
CA GLU A 90 -1.46 -36.02 40.58
C GLU A 90 -1.99 -37.47 40.48
N ILE A 91 -1.36 -38.33 39.65
CA ILE A 91 -1.76 -39.74 39.49
C ILE A 91 -0.50 -40.63 39.50
N ASN A 92 0.07 -40.84 40.67
CA ASN A 92 0.81 -42.05 41.02
C ASN A 92 0.58 -42.27 42.51
N ASP A 93 -0.49 -43.01 42.82
CA ASP A 93 -0.65 -43.74 44.09
C ASP A 93 0.49 -44.76 44.28
#